data_AF-A0A7K3XDB7-F1
#
_entry.id   AF-A0A7K3XDB7-F1
#
_cell.length_a   1.000
_cell.length_b   1.000
_cell.length_c   1.000
_cell.angle_alpha   90.00
_cell.angle_beta   90.00
_cell.angle_gamma   90.00
#
_symmetry.space_group_name_H-M   'P 1'
#
loop_
_entity.id
_entity.type
_entity.pdbx_description
1 polymer ?
#
loop_
_entity_poly.entity_id
_entity_poly.type
_entity_poly.pdbx_seq_one_letter_code
_entity_poly.pdbx_strand_id
1 'polypeptide(L)' 'MGRPPTRAKEYRDGFYIEVRNKGSLTGIKIIRKSKEEMMLAISEYGKSKEVVVLGESKGGKWTNKPEVYQKVDSVERD' A
#
# COMPACT_ATOMS: atom_id res chain seq x y z
N MET A 1 -36.00 -10.41 17.09
CA MET A 1 -34.91 -9.40 17.18
C MET A 1 -33.94 -9.66 16.03
N GLY A 2 -33.90 -8.78 15.04
CA GLY A 2 -33.14 -8.96 13.80
C GLY A 2 -31.64 -8.79 14.01
N ARG A 3 -30.84 -9.56 13.27
CA ARG A 3 -29.37 -9.44 13.29
C ARG A 3 -28.99 -8.01 12.89
N PRO A 4 -28.14 -7.30 13.65
CA PRO A 4 -27.72 -5.96 13.29
C PRO A 4 -27.13 -5.98 11.87
N PRO A 5 -27.42 -4.96 11.04
CA PRO A 5 -26.93 -4.93 9.67
C PRO A 5 -25.41 -4.96 9.66
N THR A 6 -24.83 -5.93 8.95
CA THR A 6 -23.39 -6.08 8.79
C THR A 6 -22.91 -5.05 7.79
N ARG A 7 -22.62 -3.82 8.25
CA ARG A 7 -22.01 -2.79 7.41
C ARG A 7 -20.58 -3.21 7.07
N ALA A 8 -20.24 -3.18 5.78
CA ALA A 8 -18.88 -3.41 5.34
C ALA A 8 -17.96 -2.37 5.99
N LYS A 9 -16.78 -2.80 6.44
CA LYS A 9 -15.81 -1.90 7.07
C LYS A 9 -15.18 -1.03 5.99
N GLU A 10 -15.40 0.27 6.07
CA GLU A 10 -14.82 1.23 5.15
C GLU A 10 -13.30 1.33 5.35
N TYR A 11 -12.58 1.66 4.28
CA TYR A 11 -11.17 2.00 4.37
C TYR A 11 -11.01 3.28 5.20
N ARG A 12 -10.01 3.28 6.08
CA ARG A 12 -9.61 4.49 6.80
C ARG A 12 -8.98 5.47 5.84
N ASP A 13 -9.05 6.74 6.17
CA ASP A 13 -8.36 7.78 5.42
C ASP A 13 -6.85 7.64 5.57
N GLY A 14 -6.14 7.77 4.46
CA GLY A 14 -4.68 7.69 4.42
C GLY A 14 -4.14 7.03 3.15
N PHE A 15 -2.81 6.87 3.14
CA PHE A 15 -2.03 6.36 2.03
C PHE A 15 -1.68 4.89 2.26
N TYR A 16 -2.08 4.04 1.31
CA TYR A 16 -1.93 2.60 1.45
C TYR A 16 -0.81 2.07 0.57
N ILE A 17 0.02 1.23 1.16
CA ILE A 17 0.95 0.35 0.44
C ILE A 17 0.66 -1.10 0.81
N GLU A 18 0.93 -2.00 -0.11
CA GLU A 18 0.98 -3.43 0.13
C GLU A 18 2.42 -3.90 0.04
N VAL A 19 2.91 -4.52 1.11
CA VAL A 19 4.27 -5.04 1.20
C VAL A 19 4.20 -6.56 1.11
N ARG A 20 4.87 -7.15 0.13
CA ARG A 20 4.87 -8.59 -0.11
C ARG A 20 6.28 -9.15 -0.32
N ASN A 21 6.46 -10.42 -0.04
CA ASN A 21 7.69 -11.13 -0.41
C ASN A 21 7.81 -11.22 -1.92
N LYS A 22 9.04 -11.19 -2.46
CA LYS A 22 9.27 -11.40 -3.91
C LYS A 22 8.66 -12.74 -4.33
N GLY A 23 7.81 -12.72 -5.35
CA GLY A 23 7.10 -13.90 -5.86
C GLY A 23 5.81 -14.26 -5.11
N SER A 24 5.46 -13.55 -4.04
CA SER A 24 4.17 -13.71 -3.37
C SER A 24 3.07 -12.97 -4.12
N LEU A 25 1.90 -13.60 -4.27
CA LEU A 25 0.72 -12.96 -4.85
C LEU A 25 0.04 -11.98 -3.87
N THR A 26 0.26 -12.18 -2.57
CA THR A 26 -0.41 -11.41 -1.50
C THR A 26 0.61 -10.83 -0.53
N GLY A 27 0.25 -9.68 0.06
CA GLY A 27 1.04 -8.99 1.08
C GLY A 27 0.20 -8.40 2.20
N ILE A 28 0.88 -7.67 3.09
CA ILE A 28 0.23 -6.91 4.17
C ILE A 28 -0.02 -5.47 3.71
N LYS A 29 -1.20 -4.94 4.03
CA LYS A 29 -1.52 -3.53 3.74
C LYS A 29 -1.12 -2.65 4.93
N ILE A 30 -0.34 -1.62 4.65
CA ILE A 30 0.13 -0.63 5.62
C ILE A 30 -0.47 0.72 5.25
N ILE A 31 -0.95 1.46 6.26
CA ILE A 31 -1.58 2.77 6.12
C ILE A 31 -0.66 3.82 6.74
N ARG A 32 -0.47 4.93 6.02
CA ARG A 32 0.24 6.14 6.50
C ARG A 32 -0.66 7.36 6.41
N LYS A 33 -0.39 8.36 7.25
CA LYS A 33 -1.23 9.56 7.33
C LYS A 33 -0.90 10.53 6.21
N SER A 34 0.37 10.60 5.82
CA SER A 34 0.84 11.49 4.76
C SER A 34 1.51 10.74 3.61
N LYS A 35 1.64 11.42 2.47
CA LYS A 35 2.32 10.90 1.28
C LYS A 35 3.81 10.72 1.55
N GLU A 36 4.42 11.62 2.31
CA GLU A 36 5.85 11.59 2.65
C GLU A 36 6.18 10.36 3.51
N GLU A 37 5.35 10.08 4.52
CA GLU A 37 5.47 8.87 5.34
C GLU A 37 5.31 7.59 4.50
N MET A 38 4.41 7.61 3.51
CA MET A 38 4.23 6.51 2.56
C MET A 38 5.50 6.33 1.72
N MET A 39 6.07 7.40 1.19
CA MET A 39 7.30 7.35 0.38
C MET A 39 8.49 6.84 1.19
N LEU A 40 8.62 7.24 2.45
CA LEU A 40 9.63 6.70 3.36
C LEU A 40 9.44 5.19 3.55
N ALA A 41 8.20 4.75 3.81
CA ALA A 41 7.89 3.33 3.96
C ALA A 41 8.18 2.52 2.67
N ILE A 42 7.89 3.07 1.49
CA ILE A 42 8.24 2.45 0.20
C ILE A 42 9.76 2.26 0.10
N SER A 43 10.53 3.29 0.44
CA SER A 43 12.00 3.23 0.43
C SER A 43 12.56 2.19 1.42
N GLU A 44 11.98 2.11 2.62
CA GLU A 44 12.41 1.16 3.66
C GLU A 44 12.07 -0.30 3.30
N TYR A 45 10.81 -0.59 2.99
CA TYR A 45 10.38 -1.95 2.67
C TYR A 45 10.92 -2.41 1.31
N GLY A 46 11.03 -1.49 0.35
CA GLY A 46 11.54 -1.78 -1.00
C GLY A 46 12.98 -2.28 -1.04
N LYS A 47 13.75 -2.18 0.05
CA LYS A 47 15.10 -2.78 0.17
C LYS A 47 15.08 -4.31 0.12
N SER A 48 14.00 -4.94 0.57
CA SER A 48 13.93 -6.40 0.73
C SER A 48 12.63 -7.04 0.22
N LYS A 49 11.60 -6.23 0.02
CA LYS A 49 10.23 -6.66 -0.33
C LYS A 49 9.82 -6.00 -1.64
N GLU A 50 8.81 -6.55 -2.27
CA GLU A 50 8.08 -5.85 -3.32
C GLU A 50 7.00 -4.99 -2.67
N VAL A 51 6.88 -3.73 -3.09
CA VAL A 51 5.94 -2.76 -2.55
C VAL A 51 4.99 -2.29 -3.65
N VAL A 52 3.69 -2.50 -3.45
CA VAL A 52 2.64 -2.04 -4.34
C VAL A 52 1.97 -0.83 -3.71
N VAL A 53 1.95 0.31 -4.40
CA VAL A 53 1.26 1.51 -3.93
C VAL A 53 -0.21 1.38 -4.32
N LEU A 54 -1.10 1.32 -3.35
CA LEU A 54 -2.54 1.19 -3.62
C LEU A 54 -3.20 2.55 -3.87
N GLY A 55 -2.59 3.61 -3.32
CA GLY A 55 -3.06 4.98 -3.44
C GLY A 55 -3.60 5.54 -2.13
N GLU A 56 -4.25 6.69 -2.22
CA GLU A 56 -4.92 7.33 -1.08
C GLU A 56 -6.39 6.92 -1.01
N SER A 57 -6.87 6.64 0.20
CA SER A 57 -8.28 6.51 0.52
C SER A 57 -8.75 7.75 1.26
N LYS A 58 -9.89 8.32 0.85
CA LYS A 58 -10.59 9.43 1.52
C LYS A 58 -12.09 9.13 1.58
N GLY A 59 -12.67 9.19 2.78
CA GLY A 59 -14.08 8.85 3.02
C GLY A 59 -14.40 7.42 2.57
N GLY A 60 -13.47 6.48 2.76
CA GLY A 60 -13.63 5.08 2.35
C GLY A 60 -13.52 4.81 0.84
N LYS A 61 -13.15 5.80 0.02
CA LYS A 61 -13.01 5.69 -1.44
C LYS A 61 -11.58 5.95 -1.90
N TRP A 62 -11.13 5.19 -2.89
CA TRP A 62 -9.84 5.37 -3.53
C TRP A 62 -9.83 6.60 -4.43
N THR A 63 -8.83 7.46 -4.26
CA THR A 63 -8.66 8.68 -5.07
C THR A 63 -7.68 8.47 -6.23
N ASN A 64 -6.83 7.44 -6.17
CA ASN A 64 -5.82 7.13 -7.17
C ASN A 64 -5.90 5.67 -7.62
N LYS A 65 -5.30 5.37 -8.77
CA LYS A 65 -5.10 3.98 -9.24
C LYS A 65 -3.89 3.37 -8.54
N PRO A 66 -3.90 2.05 -8.28
CA PRO A 66 -2.74 1.37 -7.74
C PRO A 66 -1.59 1.35 -8.75
N GLU A 67 -0.38 1.66 -8.29
CA GLU A 67 0.86 1.62 -9.07
C GLU A 67 1.87 0.70 -8.39
N VAL A 68 2.53 -0.15 -9.17
CA VAL A 68 3.55 -1.07 -8.63
C VAL A 68 4.88 -0.33 -8.56
N TYR A 69 5.44 -0.18 -7.36
CA TYR A 69 6.77 0.40 -7.18
C TYR A 69 7.81 -0.72 -7.13
N GLN A 70 8.48 -0.95 -8.25
CA GLN A 70 9.68 -1.77 -8.28
C GLN A 70 10.88 -0.83 -8.30
N LYS A 71 11.72 -0.91 -7.25
CA LYS A 71 13.05 -0.33 -7.34
C LYS A 71 13.77 -1.17 -8.39
N VAL A 72 13.86 -0.64 -9.61
CA VAL A 72 14.74 -1.17 -10.62
C VAL A 72 16.12 -1.10 -9.98
N ASP A 73 16.74 -2.24 -9.72
CA ASP A 73 18.14 -2.27 -9.33
C ASP A 73 18.88 -1.63 -10.50
N SER A 74 19.15 -0.32 -10.41
CA SER A 74 20.11 0.35 -11.27
C SER A 74 21.45 -0.31 -10.95
N VAL A 75 21.74 -1.37 -11.68
CA VAL A 75 23.06 -1.95 -11.76
C VAL A 75 23.93 -0.86 -12.39
N GLU A 76 24.57 -0.04 -11.56
CA GLU A 76 25.81 0.63 -11.94
C GLU A 76 26.83 -0.48 -12.21
N ARG A 77 26.83 -0.93 -13.47
CA ARG A 77 27.91 -1.69 -14.08
C ARG A 77 28.91 -0.65 -14.54
N ASP A 78 29.88 -0.34 -13.70
CA ASP A 78 31.15 0.29 -14.08
C ASP A 78 32.30 -0.60 -13.60
#